data_AF-A0A977IEB9-F1
#
_entry.id   AF-A0A977IEB9-F1
#
_cell.length_a   1.000
_cell.length_b   1.000
_cell.length_c   1.000
_cell.angle_alpha   90.00
_cell.angle_beta   90.00
_cell.angle_gamma   90.00
#
_symmetry.space_group_name_H-M   'P 1'
#
loop_
_entity.id
_entity.type
_entity.pdbx_description
1 polymer ?
#
loop_
_entity_poly.entity_id
_entity_poly.type
_entity_poly.pdbx_seq_one_letter_code
_entity_poly.pdbx_strand_id
1 'polypeptide(L)' 'MVETKKLLLEAEILIDVPKDIVEDEERLDDVTQGLGKALTKGLYDQGIDFQVSRLSFRLK' A
#
# COMPACT_ATOMS: atom_id res chain seq x y z
N MET A 1 -23.89 15.98 8.14
CA MET A 1 -23.21 14.77 7.65
C MET A 1 -23.19 14.85 6.14
N VAL A 2 -22.05 14.62 5.50
CA VAL A 2 -21.93 14.65 4.02
C VAL A 2 -22.38 13.29 3.48
N GLU A 3 -23.10 13.27 2.37
CA GLU A 3 -23.49 12.04 1.70
C GLU A 3 -22.28 11.39 1.03
N THR A 4 -22.02 10.12 1.32
CA THR A 4 -20.84 9.38 0.83
C THR A 4 -21.25 8.15 0.04
N LYS A 5 -20.47 7.78 -0.98
CA LYS A 5 -20.62 6.53 -1.73
C LYS A 5 -19.31 5.76 -1.69
N LYS A 6 -19.38 4.44 -1.53
CA LYS A 6 -18.18 3.58 -1.52
C LYS A 6 -17.61 3.44 -2.92
N LEU A 7 -16.28 3.51 -3.01
CA LEU A 7 -15.48 3.21 -4.19
C LEU A 7 -14.49 2.09 -3.83
N LEU A 8 -14.36 1.07 -4.69
CA LEU A 8 -13.39 -0.02 -4.53
C LEU A 8 -12.24 0.20 -5.51
N LEU A 9 -11.00 0.20 -4.99
CA LEU A 9 -9.78 0.26 -5.79
C LEU A 9 -9.17 -1.15 -5.88
N GLU A 10 -8.96 -1.63 -7.11
CA GLU A 10 -8.20 -2.84 -7.42
C GLU A 10 -6.98 -2.45 -8.26
N ALA A 11 -5.77 -2.84 -7.82
CA ALA A 11 -4.53 -2.47 -8.47
C ALA A 11 -3.48 -3.60 -8.39
N GLU A 12 -2.72 -3.79 -9.48
CA GLU A 12 -1.48 -4.57 -9.51
C GLU A 12 -0.34 -3.61 -9.82
N ILE A 13 0.67 -3.58 -8.95
CA ILE A 13 1.82 -2.70 -9.07
C ILE A 13 3.07 -3.58 -9.08
N LEU A 14 3.84 -3.52 -10.17
CA LEU A 14 5.15 -4.17 -10.26
C LEU A 14 6.23 -3.17 -9.88
N ILE A 15 7.15 -3.60 -9.02
CA ILE A 15 8.19 -2.76 -8.45
C ILE A 15 9.50 -3.53 -8.50
N ASP A 16 10.55 -2.89 -9.01
CA ASP A 16 11.89 -3.45 -8.95
C ASP A 16 12.47 -3.22 -7.55
N VAL A 17 12.58 -4.29 -6.78
CA VAL A 17 13.20 -4.26 -5.45
C VAL A 17 14.65 -4.77 -5.58
N PRO A 18 15.64 -4.00 -5.09
CA PRO A 18 17.04 -4.44 -5.04
C PRO A 18 17.19 -5.81 -4.37
N LYS A 19 18.04 -6.68 -4.93
CA LYS A 19 18.23 -8.04 -4.40
C LYS A 19 18.68 -8.07 -2.95
N ASP A 20 19.55 -7.14 -2.56
CA ASP A 20 20.03 -7.02 -1.17
C ASP A 20 18.92 -6.67 -0.18
N ILE A 21 17.84 -6.03 -0.64
CA ILE A 21 16.65 -5.78 0.16
C ILE A 21 15.77 -7.02 0.20
N VAL A 22 15.63 -7.73 -0.93
CA VAL A 22 14.83 -8.97 -0.99
C VAL A 22 15.42 -10.07 -0.11
N GLU A 23 16.75 -10.15 -0.01
CA GLU A 23 17.48 -11.14 0.79
C GLU A 23 17.51 -10.80 2.29
N ASP A 24 17.07 -9.61 2.69
CA ASP A 24 17.01 -9.15 4.07
C ASP A 24 15.53 -8.99 4.50
N GLU A 25 15.04 -9.93 5.32
CA GLU A 25 13.63 -9.97 5.72
C GLU A 25 13.16 -8.71 6.47
N GLU A 26 14.02 -8.10 7.30
CA GLU A 26 13.67 -6.90 8.07
C GLU A 26 13.53 -5.71 7.13
N ARG A 27 14.50 -5.54 6.21
CA ARG A 27 14.46 -4.46 5.21
C ARG A 27 13.31 -4.66 4.23
N LEU A 28 12.99 -5.90 3.87
CA LEU A 28 11.84 -6.20 3.01
C LEU A 28 10.53 -5.84 3.72
N ASP A 29 10.36 -6.20 4.99
CA ASP A 29 9.17 -5.83 5.77
C ASP A 29 9.02 -4.31 5.85
N ASP A 30 10.08 -3.58 6.16
CA ASP A 30 10.11 -2.11 6.18
C ASP A 30 9.63 -1.50 4.86
N VAL A 31 10.09 -2.04 3.73
CA VAL A 31 9.66 -1.61 2.40
C VAL A 31 8.16 -1.88 2.19
N THR A 32 7.67 -3.08 2.53
CA THR A 32 6.25 -3.41 2.36
C THR A 32 5.34 -2.53 3.23
N GLN A 33 5.73 -2.27 4.47
CA GLN A 33 4.99 -1.36 5.36
C GLN A 33 5.03 0.08 4.84
N GLY A 34 6.20 0.54 4.37
CA GLY A 34 6.38 1.85 3.77
C GLY A 34 5.48 2.07 2.55
N LEU A 35 5.37 1.06 1.67
CA LEU A 35 4.49 1.09 0.51
C LEU A 35 3.01 1.19 0.92
N GLY A 36 2.57 0.42 1.91
CA GLY A 36 1.21 0.51 2.43
C GLY A 36 0.86 1.90 2.96
N LYS A 37 1.78 2.52 3.70
CA LYS A 37 1.63 3.91 4.18
C LYS A 37 1.60 4.91 3.03
N ALA A 38 2.47 4.75 2.03
CA ALA A 38 2.54 5.67 0.89
C ALA A 38 1.26 5.65 0.05
N LEU A 39 0.73 4.45 -0.24
CA LEU A 39 -0.51 4.29 -1.01
C LEU A 39 -1.74 4.90 -0.32
N THR A 40 -1.75 4.93 1.00
CA THR A 40 -2.89 5.40 1.80
C THR A 40 -2.80 6.88 2.16
N LYS A 41 -1.58 7.44 2.24
CA LYS A 41 -1.35 8.85 2.57
C LYS A 41 -2.11 9.81 1.65
N GLY A 42 -2.11 9.55 0.34
CA GLY A 42 -2.82 10.41 -0.62
C GLY A 42 -4.33 10.49 -0.38
N LEU A 43 -4.95 9.38 0.03
CA LEU A 43 -6.38 9.36 0.38
C LEU A 43 -6.65 10.16 1.66
N TYR A 44 -5.80 9.97 2.68
CA TYR A 44 -5.87 10.70 3.93
C TYR A 44 -5.71 12.22 3.73
N ASP A 45 -4.72 12.65 2.95
CA ASP A 45 -4.44 14.06 2.67
C ASP A 45 -5.58 14.75 1.90
N GLN A 46 -6.43 13.98 1.21
CA GLN A 46 -7.64 14.48 0.54
C GLN A 46 -8.90 14.43 1.45
N GLY A 47 -8.75 14.07 2.72
CA GLY A 47 -9.85 13.98 3.69
C GLY A 47 -10.82 12.81 3.42
N ILE A 48 -10.36 11.78 2.70
CA ILE A 48 -11.17 10.61 2.39
C ILE A 48 -11.06 9.61 3.55
N ASP A 49 -12.20 9.17 4.06
CA ASP A 49 -12.25 8.01 4.96
C ASP A 49 -12.12 6.72 4.16
N PHE A 50 -11.22 5.82 4.59
CA PHE A 50 -10.94 4.59 3.88
C PHE A 50 -10.60 3.44 4.83
N GLN A 51 -10.80 2.22 4.33
CA GLN A 51 -10.40 1.01 5.00
C GLN A 51 -9.63 0.12 4.02
N VAL A 52 -8.45 -0.31 4.43
CA VAL A 52 -7.68 -1.32 3.69
C VAL A 52 -8.08 -2.70 4.21
N SER A 53 -8.90 -3.43 3.46
CA SER A 53 -9.34 -4.77 3.82
C SER A 53 -8.29 -5.85 3.51
N ARG A 54 -7.46 -5.62 2.48
CA ARG A 54 -6.38 -6.51 2.07
C ARG A 54 -5.27 -5.71 1.39
N LEU A 55 -4.03 -5.92 1.85
CA LEU A 55 -2.82 -5.49 1.19
C LEU A 55 -1.83 -6.65 1.25
N SER A 56 -1.28 -7.07 0.12
CA SER A 56 -0.33 -8.18 0.08
C SER A 56 0.76 -7.92 -0.94
N PHE A 57 1.99 -8.24 -0.55
CA PHE A 57 3.17 -8.14 -1.40
C PHE A 57 3.64 -9.55 -1.73
N ARG A 58 4.02 -9.78 -3.00
CA ARG A 58 4.53 -11.07 -3.47
C ARG A 58 5.65 -10.82 -4.46
N LEU A 59 6.76 -11.53 -4.30
CA LEU A 59 7.82 -11.59 -5.30
C LEU A 59 7.30 -12.37 -6.51
N LYS A 60 7.60 -11.91 -7.72
CA LYS A 60 7.15 -12.49 -8.99
C LYS A 60 8.34 -13.01 -9.79
#